data_AF-A0A399F189-F1
#
_entry.id   AF-A0A399F189-F1
#
_cell.length_a   1.000
_cell.length_b   1.000
_cell.length_c   1.000
_cell.angle_alpha   90.00
_cell.angle_beta   90.00
_cell.angle_gamma   90.00
#
_symmetry.space_group_name_H-M   'P 1'
#
loop_
_entity.id
_entity.type
_entity.pdbx_description
1 polymer ?
#
loop_
_entity_poly.entity_id
_entity_poly.type
_entity_poly.pdbx_seq_one_letter_code
_entity_poly.pdbx_strand_id
1 'polypeptide(L)'
;MKVELFSAGCRLCQRAEEMLQHHFPQVDWIIHRAAECRDGSCCALAEQYGVRAVPSLVVDGQVVLVGLPGPQELARLREVLSRGASR
;
A
#
# COMPACT_ATOMS: atom_id res chain seq x y z
N MET A 1 2.09 -12.10 -6.34
CA MET A 1 1.23 -11.00 -5.88
C MET A 1 2.08 -9.74 -5.77
N LYS A 2 1.65 -8.63 -6.35
CA LYS A 2 2.35 -7.34 -6.29
C LYS A 2 1.66 -6.47 -5.23
N VAL A 3 2.38 -6.11 -4.17
CA VAL A 3 1.85 -5.30 -3.06
C VAL A 3 2.58 -3.97 -3.03
N GLU A 4 1.83 -2.89 -3.23
CA GLU A 4 2.39 -1.56 -3.46
C GLU A 4 1.75 -0.53 -2.51
N LEU A 5 2.56 0.23 -1.78
CA LEU A 5 2.11 1.30 -0.89
C LEU A 5 2.50 2.66 -1.47
N PHE A 6 1.51 3.51 -1.75
CA PHE A 6 1.73 4.90 -2.17
C PHE A 6 1.79 5.81 -0.94
N SER A 7 2.85 6.61 -0.82
CA SER A 7 3.16 7.38 0.39
C SER A 7 3.64 8.79 0.08
N ALA A 8 3.08 9.80 0.76
CA ALA A 8 3.63 11.17 0.74
C ALA A 8 4.77 11.37 1.75
N GLY A 9 5.13 10.35 2.55
CA GLY A 9 6.20 10.44 3.55
C GLY A 9 5.85 11.26 4.80
N CYS A 10 4.61 11.71 4.97
CA CYS A 10 4.17 12.37 6.20
C CYS A 10 4.06 11.39 7.39
N ARG A 11 3.94 11.90 8.62
CA ARG A 11 3.84 11.05 9.83
C ARG A 11 2.72 10.01 9.78
N LEU A 12 1.59 10.34 9.16
CA LEU A 12 0.49 9.39 8.99
C LEU A 12 0.84 8.26 8.03
N CYS A 13 1.57 8.56 6.95
CA CYS A 13 2.06 7.55 6.02
C CYS A 13 3.07 6.61 6.69
N GLN A 14 4.03 7.16 7.44
CA GLN A 14 5.03 6.38 8.17
C GLN A 14 4.37 5.41 9.15
N ARG A 15 3.39 5.90 9.92
CA ARG A 15 2.64 5.05 10.85
C ARG A 15 1.88 3.92 10.14
N ALA A 16 1.27 4.21 8.99
CA ALA A 16 0.57 3.17 8.22
C ALA A 16 1.53 2.12 7.67
N GLU A 17 2.68 2.55 7.14
CA GLU A 17 3.76 1.68 6.66
C GLU A 17 4.27 0.75 7.76
N GLU A 18 4.67 1.31 8.91
CA GLU A 18 5.16 0.54 10.07
C GLU A 18 4.13 -0.50 10.53
N MET A 19 2.86 -0.09 10.64
CA MET A 19 1.79 -0.98 11.08
C MET A 19 1.54 -2.12 10.09
N LEU A 20 1.52 -1.82 8.79
CA LEU A 20 1.34 -2.82 7.75
C LEU A 20 2.52 -3.81 7.71
N GLN A 21 3.76 -3.33 7.75
CA GLN A 21 4.94 -4.18 7.77
C GLN A 21 5.02 -5.03 9.04
N HIS A 22 4.64 -4.48 10.20
CA HIS A 22 4.60 -5.22 11.46
C HIS A 22 3.55 -6.33 11.45
N HIS A 23 2.35 -6.08 10.90
CA HIS A 23 1.27 -7.05 10.86
C HIS A 23 1.43 -8.11 9.76
N PHE A 24 2.14 -7.78 8.68
CA PHE A 24 2.37 -8.68 7.54
C PHE A 24 3.87 -8.70 7.14
N PRO A 25 4.75 -9.20 8.02
CA PRO A 25 6.20 -9.19 7.80
C PRO A 25 6.65 -10.09 6.64
N GLN A 26 5.81 -11.03 6.21
CA GLN A 26 6.07 -11.94 5.10
C GLN A 26 5.80 -11.35 3.71
N VAL A 27 5.21 -10.15 3.65
CA VAL A 27 4.88 -9.50 2.37
C VAL A 27 6.10 -8.79 1.83
N ASP A 28 6.37 -8.96 0.53
CA ASP A 28 7.35 -8.16 -0.19
C ASP A 28 6.71 -6.82 -0.61
N TRP A 29 7.15 -5.74 0.03
CA TRP A 29 6.53 -4.41 -0.08
C TRP A 29 7.27 -3.53 -1.09
N ILE A 30 6.54 -3.02 -2.08
CA ILE A 30 7.02 -1.94 -2.95
C ILE A 30 6.45 -0.64 -2.42
N ILE A 31 7.31 0.33 -2.08
CA ILE A 31 6.86 1.61 -1.51
C ILE A 31 7.17 2.74 -2.49
N HIS A 32 6.12 3.36 -3.02
CA HIS A 32 6.22 4.52 -3.90
C HIS A 32 6.17 5.79 -3.05
N ARG A 33 7.33 6.35 -2.71
CA ARG A 33 7.42 7.60 -1.94
C ARG A 33 7.41 8.81 -2.87
N ALA A 34 6.54 9.78 -2.59
CA ALA A 34 6.46 11.01 -3.37
C ALA A 34 7.82 11.73 -3.54
N ALA A 35 8.70 11.65 -2.54
CA ALA A 35 10.05 12.24 -2.59
C ALA A 35 11.01 11.52 -3.57
N GLU A 36 10.74 10.26 -3.90
CA GLU A 36 11.57 9.43 -4.80
C GLU A 36 11.07 9.50 -6.25
N CYS A 37 9.83 9.97 -6.46
CA CYS A 37 9.16 10.06 -7.75
C CYS A 37 9.56 11.32 -8.52
N ARG A 38 10.84 11.38 -8.95
CA ARG A 38 11.45 12.56 -9.57
C ARG A 38 10.96 12.87 -10.99
N ASP A 39 10.56 11.84 -11.74
CA ASP A 39 10.13 11.94 -13.14
C ASP A 39 8.59 11.88 -13.30
N GLY A 40 7.85 11.78 -12.19
CA GLY A 40 6.39 11.65 -12.20
C GLY A 40 5.86 10.25 -12.53
N SER A 41 6.72 9.25 -12.75
CA SER A 41 6.31 7.87 -13.07
C SER A 41 5.38 7.26 -12.02
N CYS A 42 5.64 7.48 -10.73
CA CYS A 42 4.75 7.03 -9.66
C CYS A 42 3.39 7.71 -9.69
N CYS A 43 3.31 8.98 -10.11
CA CYS A 43 2.04 9.72 -10.18
C CYS A 43 1.16 9.14 -11.29
N ALA A 44 1.75 8.85 -12.46
CA ALA A 44 1.06 8.19 -13.56
C ALA A 44 0.58 6.78 -13.15
N LEU A 45 1.40 6.02 -12.43
CA LEU A 45 1.02 4.70 -11.92
C LEU A 45 -0.10 4.80 -10.86
N ALA A 46 -0.01 5.76 -9.95
CA ALA A 46 -1.04 6.04 -8.94
C ALA A 46 -2.38 6.37 -9.62
N GLU A 47 -2.36 7.22 -10.65
CA GLU A 47 -3.55 7.57 -11.45
C GLU A 47 -4.12 6.35 -12.18
N GLN A 48 -3.27 5.54 -12.81
CA GLN A 48 -3.68 4.30 -13.49
C GLN A 48 -4.40 3.33 -12.54
N TYR A 49 -3.94 3.21 -11.30
CA TYR A 49 -4.57 2.36 -10.27
C TYR A 49 -5.78 3.03 -9.58
N GLY A 50 -6.07 4.30 -9.88
CA GLY A 50 -7.17 5.04 -9.27
C GLY A 50 -6.90 5.47 -7.82
N VAL A 51 -5.64 5.65 -7.44
CA VAL A 51 -5.25 6.18 -6.13
C VAL A 51 -5.68 7.65 -6.03
N ARG A 52 -6.50 7.98 -5.03
CA ARG A 52 -7.03 9.35 -4.82
C ARG A 52 -6.49 10.06 -3.59
N ALA A 53 -5.86 9.32 -2.68
CA ALA A 53 -5.29 9.82 -1.43
C ALA A 53 -4.13 8.93 -1.00
N VAL A 54 -3.29 9.42 -0.08
CA VAL A 54 -2.18 8.66 0.51
C VAL A 54 -2.22 8.76 2.05
N PRO A 55 -1.79 7.73 2.79
CA PRO A 55 -1.26 6.46 2.28
C PRO A 55 -2.35 5.59 1.63
N SER A 56 -2.03 4.86 0.56
CA SER A 56 -2.95 3.90 -0.07
C SER A 56 -2.23 2.61 -0.43
N LEU A 57 -2.86 1.47 -0.12
CA LEU A 57 -2.36 0.14 -0.45
C LEU A 57 -3.05 -0.38 -1.71
N VAL A 58 -2.23 -0.82 -2.64
CA VAL A 58 -2.64 -1.46 -3.88
C VAL A 58 -2.14 -2.90 -3.88
N VAL A 59 -3.02 -3.84 -4.23
CA VAL A 59 -2.69 -5.25 -4.43
C VAL A 59 -3.10 -5.65 -5.84
N ASP A 60 -2.15 -6.13 -6.63
CA ASP A 60 -2.34 -6.52 -8.03
C ASP A 60 -3.10 -5.45 -8.85
N GLY A 61 -2.73 -4.18 -8.66
CA GLY A 61 -3.30 -3.02 -9.35
C GLY A 61 -4.67 -2.55 -8.84
N GLN A 62 -5.20 -3.12 -7.76
CA GLN A 62 -6.46 -2.71 -7.13
C GLN A 62 -6.21 -2.00 -5.79
N VAL A 63 -6.82 -0.83 -5.57
CA VAL A 63 -6.78 -0.16 -4.26
C VAL A 63 -7.60 -0.95 -3.25
N VAL A 64 -6.95 -1.48 -2.22
CA VAL A 64 -7.59 -2.31 -1.19
C VAL A 64 -7.73 -1.60 0.17
N LEU A 65 -6.97 -0.52 0.36
CA LEU A 65 -7.01 0.33 1.55
C LEU A 65 -6.64 1.77 1.18
N VAL A 66 -7.31 2.73 1.81
CA VAL A 66 -6.94 4.15 1.81
C VAL A 66 -6.85 4.63 3.26
N GLY A 67 -5.75 5.29 3.62
CA GLY A 67 -5.51 5.84 4.95
C GLY A 67 -4.83 4.85 5.91
N LEU A 68 -4.96 5.16 7.21
CA LEU A 68 -4.41 4.35 8.29
C LEU A 68 -5.39 3.22 8.66
N PRO A 69 -5.00 1.94 8.53
CA PRO A 69 -5.95 0.85 8.75
C PRO A 69 -6.30 0.67 10.24
N GLY A 70 -7.58 0.49 10.53
CA GLY A 70 -8.09 -0.01 11.79
C GLY A 70 -8.15 -1.55 11.86
N PRO A 71 -8.61 -2.12 12.98
CA PRO A 71 -8.63 -3.57 13.19
C PRO A 71 -9.43 -4.36 12.12
N GLN A 72 -10.55 -3.83 11.65
CA GLN A 72 -11.38 -4.49 10.63
C GLN A 72 -10.67 -4.53 9.28
N GLU A 73 -9.99 -3.44 8.90
CA GLU A 73 -9.22 -3.38 7.66
C GLU A 73 -8.01 -4.32 7.73
N LEU A 74 -7.31 -4.39 8.86
CA LEU A 74 -6.23 -5.37 9.06
C LEU A 74 -6.73 -6.81 8.95
N ALA A 75 -7.90 -7.13 9.48
CA ALA A 75 -8.51 -8.45 9.32
C ALA A 75 -8.81 -8.77 7.84
N ARG A 76 -9.43 -7.83 7.12
CA ARG A 76 -9.70 -7.98 5.68
C ARG A 76 -8.43 -8.13 4.86
N LEU A 77 -7.39 -7.35 5.17
CA LEU A 77 -6.11 -7.43 4.47
C LEU A 77 -5.45 -8.80 4.65
N ARG A 78 -5.61 -9.45 5.80
CA ARG A 78 -5.11 -10.82 6.00
C ARG A 78 -5.72 -11.80 4.99
N GLU A 79 -7.00 -11.66 4.66
CA GLU A 79 -7.66 -12.49 3.66
C GLU A 79 -7.18 -12.18 2.24
N VAL A 80 -7.01 -10.90 1.91
CA VAL A 80 -6.51 -10.47 0.59
C VAL A 80 -5.08 -10.97 0.36
N LEU A 81 -4.21 -10.77 1.35
CA LEU A 81 -2.78 -11.08 1.24
C LEU A 81 -2.47 -12.58 1.36
N SER A 82 -3.36 -13.38 1.96
CA SER A 82 -3.20 -14.84 2.02
C SER A 82 -3.60 -15.55 0.72
N ARG A 83 -4.57 -15.01 -0.03
CA ARG A 83 -5.01 -15.58 -1.32
C ARG A 83 -3.96 -15.50 -2.43
N GLY A 84 -3.00 -14.58 -2.31
CA GLY A 84 -1.92 -14.40 -3.27
C GLY A 84 -0.71 -15.32 -3.06
N ALA A 85 -0.64 -16.06 -1.95
CA ALA A 85 0.51 -16.91 -1.57
C ALA A 85 0.40 -18.36 -2.06
N SER A 86 -0.66 -18.72 -2.79
CA SER A 86 -0.91 -20.09 -3.28
C SER A 86 -0.59 -20.30 -4.77
N ARG A 87 0.31 -19.51 -5.36
CA ARG A 87 0.82 -19.74 -6.72
C ARG A 87 2.32 -19.62 -6.76
#